data_AF-A0A7J7NWP6-F1
#
_entry.id   AF-A0A7J7NWP6-F1
#
_cell.length_a   1.000
_cell.length_b   1.000
_cell.length_c   1.000
_cell.angle_alpha   90.00
_cell.angle_beta   90.00
_cell.angle_gamma   90.00
#
_symmetry.space_group_name_H-M   'P 1'
#
loop_
_entity.id
_entity.type
_entity.pdbx_description
1 polymer ?
#
loop_
_entity_poly.entity_id
_entity_poly.type
_entity_poly.pdbx_seq_one_letter_code
_entity_poly.pdbx_strand_id
1 'polypeptide(L)'
;KASNSPFPSAKVIGEAFVEQYYQILHQSPELICKFYHLSSTVSRPNSDSVITSVKTMQAINDIILSFSSVNDKARINAVHSQNSHKDGIIVLVTGCLVKDNVAKNFSQSFFLAPQHSGFFMCNDVFMFV
;
A
#
# COMPACT_ATOMS: atom_id res chain seq x y z
N LYS A 1 -6.39 30.09 -7.31
CA LYS A 1 -7.83 29.71 -7.31
C LYS A 1 -7.92 28.24 -6.93
N ALA A 2 -8.38 27.92 -5.73
CA ALA A 2 -8.66 26.54 -5.35
C ALA A 2 -9.90 26.07 -6.12
N SER A 3 -9.78 24.99 -6.89
CA SER A 3 -10.93 24.34 -7.53
C SER A 3 -11.72 23.61 -6.45
N ASN A 4 -12.93 24.09 -6.12
CA ASN A 4 -13.90 23.32 -5.33
C ASN A 4 -14.44 22.18 -6.18
N SER A 5 -13.62 21.13 -6.30
CA SER A 5 -14.04 19.82 -6.77
C SER A 5 -14.90 19.18 -5.67
N PRO A 6 -16.09 18.62 -5.99
CA PRO A 6 -16.87 17.83 -5.04
C PRO A 6 -16.17 16.52 -4.65
N PHE A 7 -15.12 16.15 -5.38
CA PHE A 7 -14.30 14.97 -5.07
C PHE A 7 -13.20 15.32 -4.05
N PRO A 8 -12.98 14.45 -3.04
CA PRO A 8 -11.87 14.61 -2.11
C PRO A 8 -10.54 14.74 -2.86
N SER A 9 -9.64 15.58 -2.35
CA SER A 9 -8.31 15.73 -2.93
C SER A 9 -7.49 14.43 -2.82
N ALA A 10 -6.49 14.25 -3.69
CA ALA A 10 -5.54 13.14 -3.59
C ALA A 10 -4.92 13.02 -2.18
N LYS A 11 -4.65 14.15 -1.52
CA LYS A 11 -4.17 14.19 -0.13
C LYS A 11 -5.12 13.46 0.81
N VAL A 12 -6.38 13.87 0.83
CA VAL A 12 -7.41 13.30 1.69
C VAL A 12 -7.63 11.80 1.39
N ILE A 13 -7.65 11.44 0.10
CA ILE A 13 -7.81 10.04 -0.32
C ILE A 13 -6.60 9.20 0.12
N GLY A 14 -5.38 9.71 -0.09
CA GLY A 14 -4.14 9.02 0.26
C GLY A 14 -3.98 8.80 1.75
N GLU A 15 -4.29 9.81 2.57
CA GLU A 15 -4.25 9.71 4.04
C GLU A 15 -5.26 8.66 4.54
N ALA A 16 -6.52 8.73 4.08
CA ALA A 16 -7.56 7.76 4.46
C ALA A 16 -7.23 6.34 3.96
N PHE A 17 -6.69 6.21 2.74
CA PHE A 17 -6.24 4.94 2.19
C PHE A 17 -5.16 4.31 3.05
N VAL A 18 -4.12 5.08 3.44
CA VAL A 18 -3.01 4.56 4.25
C VAL A 18 -3.50 4.11 5.63
N GLU A 19 -4.35 4.89 6.28
CA GLU A 19 -4.93 4.53 7.57
C GLU A 19 -5.68 3.20 7.49
N GLN A 20 -6.59 3.06 6.53
CA GLN A 20 -7.37 1.83 6.32
C GLN A 20 -6.47 0.65 5.92
N TYR A 21 -5.52 0.88 5.01
CA TYR A 21 -4.63 -0.16 4.51
C TYR A 21 -3.84 -0.81 5.64
N TYR A 22 -3.15 -0.03 6.49
CA TYR A 22 -2.36 -0.60 7.59
C TYR A 22 -3.22 -1.10 8.74
N GLN A 23 -4.42 -0.55 8.95
CA GLN A 23 -5.37 -1.12 9.91
C GLN A 23 -5.82 -2.53 9.47
N ILE A 24 -6.25 -2.69 8.21
CA ILE A 24 -6.68 -3.97 7.65
C ILE A 24 -5.50 -4.94 7.59
N LEU A 25 -4.32 -4.50 7.15
CA LEU A 25 -3.13 -5.34 7.12
C LEU A 25 -2.77 -5.92 8.49
N HIS A 26 -3.01 -5.16 9.56
CA HIS A 26 -2.75 -5.61 10.93
C HIS A 26 -3.87 -6.49 11.50
N GLN A 27 -5.14 -6.16 11.25
CA GLN A 27 -6.29 -6.82 11.89
C GLN A 27 -6.83 -8.01 11.09
N SER A 28 -6.75 -7.94 9.76
CA SER A 28 -7.40 -8.87 8.83
C SER A 28 -6.66 -8.90 7.48
N PRO A 29 -5.38 -9.34 7.44
CA PRO A 29 -4.56 -9.30 6.24
C PRO A 29 -5.16 -10.10 5.07
N GLU A 30 -6.00 -11.10 5.34
CA GLU A 30 -6.76 -11.85 4.34
C GLU A 30 -7.79 -11.02 3.57
N LEU A 31 -8.19 -9.85 4.10
CA LEU A 31 -9.11 -8.94 3.41
C LEU A 31 -8.38 -8.03 2.43
N ILE A 32 -7.07 -7.82 2.58
CA ILE A 32 -6.35 -6.82 1.78
C ILE A 32 -6.24 -7.23 0.31
N CYS A 33 -6.24 -8.54 0.01
CA CYS A 33 -6.16 -9.06 -1.35
C CYS A 33 -7.38 -8.62 -2.21
N LYS A 34 -8.51 -8.30 -1.56
CA LYS A 34 -9.75 -7.83 -2.23
C LYS A 34 -9.63 -6.45 -2.88
N PHE A 35 -8.60 -5.68 -2.52
CA PHE A 35 -8.34 -4.36 -3.07
C PHE A 35 -7.39 -4.39 -4.29
N TYR A 36 -6.89 -5.57 -4.68
CA TYR A 36 -6.08 -5.75 -5.88
C TYR A 36 -6.93 -6.33 -7.02
N HIS A 37 -6.44 -6.19 -8.24
CA HIS A 37 -7.07 -6.64 -9.47
C HIS A 37 -6.12 -7.53 -10.28
N LEU A 38 -6.61 -8.16 -11.34
CA LEU A 38 -5.79 -8.98 -12.24
C LEU A 38 -4.66 -8.20 -12.92
N SER A 39 -4.78 -6.87 -13.03
CA SER A 39 -3.74 -5.99 -13.56
C SER A 39 -2.75 -5.48 -12.50
N SER A 40 -2.92 -5.87 -11.24
CA SER A 40 -2.07 -5.39 -10.15
C SER A 40 -0.68 -6.00 -10.17
N THR A 41 0.29 -5.27 -9.63
CA THR A 41 1.64 -5.79 -9.37
C THR A 41 2.08 -5.40 -7.96
N VAL A 42 2.59 -6.38 -7.21
CA VAL A 42 3.08 -6.19 -5.84
C VAL A 42 4.55 -6.54 -5.76
N SER A 43 5.35 -5.66 -5.18
CA SER A 43 6.78 -5.83 -4.97
C SER A 43 7.14 -5.73 -3.49
N ARG A 44 7.74 -6.79 -2.93
CA ARG A 44 8.12 -6.90 -1.51
C ARG A 44 9.49 -7.57 -1.38
N PRO A 45 10.27 -7.26 -0.32
CA PRO A 45 11.49 -7.99 0.00
C PRO A 45 11.16 -9.42 0.43
N ASN A 46 11.93 -10.39 -0.04
CA ASN A 46 11.92 -11.76 0.47
C ASN A 46 12.79 -11.87 1.74
N SER A 47 12.99 -13.10 2.23
CA SER A 47 13.86 -13.41 3.39
C SER A 47 15.29 -12.90 3.23
N ASP A 48 15.81 -12.89 2.00
CA ASP A 48 17.17 -12.44 1.67
C ASP A 48 17.24 -10.93 1.42
N SER A 49 16.16 -10.19 1.73
CA SER A 49 16.01 -8.75 1.46
C SER A 49 16.07 -8.37 -0.03
N VAL A 50 15.90 -9.34 -0.94
CA VAL A 50 15.80 -9.12 -2.38
C VAL A 50 14.35 -8.79 -2.75
N ILE A 51 14.15 -7.71 -3.50
CA ILE A 51 12.80 -7.32 -3.96
C ILE A 51 12.31 -8.32 -5.01
N THR A 52 11.18 -8.96 -4.71
CA THR A 52 10.47 -9.86 -5.63
C THR A 52 9.16 -9.21 -6.07
N SER A 53 8.75 -9.41 -7.33
CA SER A 53 7.51 -8.85 -7.87
C SER A 53 6.56 -9.95 -8.36
N VAL A 54 5.28 -9.84 -8.02
CA VAL A 54 4.24 -10.81 -8.38
C VAL A 54 3.02 -10.11 -9.02
N LYS A 55 2.29 -10.84 -9.86
CA LYS A 55 1.16 -10.30 -10.64
C LYS A 55 -0.13 -11.14 -10.57
N THR A 56 -0.06 -12.40 -10.17
CA THR A 56 -1.26 -13.24 -10.06
C THR A 56 -1.94 -13.00 -8.72
N MET A 57 -3.27 -13.05 -8.67
CA MET A 57 -4.01 -12.84 -7.42
C MET A 57 -3.60 -13.81 -6.32
N GLN A 58 -3.32 -15.07 -6.68
CA GLN A 58 -2.81 -16.07 -5.75
C GLN A 58 -1.45 -15.64 -5.17
N ALA A 59 -0.48 -15.29 -6.02
CA ALA A 59 0.85 -14.88 -5.56
C ALA A 59 0.83 -13.56 -4.79
N ILE A 60 -0.06 -12.63 -5.13
CA ILE A 60 -0.30 -11.40 -4.38
C ILE A 60 -0.82 -11.72 -2.97
N ASN A 61 -1.79 -12.62 -2.87
CA ASN A 61 -2.31 -13.04 -1.57
C ASN A 61 -1.21 -13.71 -0.73
N ASP A 62 -0.44 -14.62 -1.32
CA ASP A 62 0.62 -15.37 -0.63
C ASP A 62 1.75 -14.45 -0.14
N ILE A 63 2.21 -13.50 -0.98
CA ILE A 63 3.27 -12.57 -0.58
C ILE A 63 2.83 -11.59 0.51
N ILE A 64 1.55 -11.19 0.54
CA ILE A 64 1.03 -10.28 1.57
C ILE A 64 0.83 -11.02 2.90
N LEU A 65 0.28 -12.23 2.88
CA LEU A 65 0.08 -13.04 4.09
C LEU A 65 1.43 -13.43 4.74
N SER A 66 2.40 -13.85 3.93
CA SER A 66 3.75 -14.11 4.42
C SER A 66 4.41 -12.84 4.98
N PHE A 67 4.25 -11.68 4.33
CA PHE A 67 4.83 -10.43 4.82
C PHE A 67 4.17 -9.93 6.11
N SER A 68 2.85 -10.03 6.24
CA SER A 68 2.09 -9.56 7.41
C SER A 68 2.31 -10.44 8.64
N SER A 69 2.31 -11.77 8.48
CA SER A 69 2.57 -12.71 9.59
C SER A 69 3.93 -12.51 10.28
N VAL A 70 4.90 -11.92 9.58
CA VAL A 70 6.25 -11.69 10.07
C VAL A 70 6.35 -10.35 10.82
N ASN A 71 5.40 -9.41 10.70
CA ASN A 71 5.57 -8.04 11.17
C ASN A 71 4.42 -7.59 12.09
N ASP A 72 4.74 -7.21 13.33
CA ASP A 72 3.72 -6.97 14.37
C ASP A 72 2.97 -5.65 14.22
N LYS A 73 3.66 -4.55 13.84
CA LYS A 73 3.00 -3.24 13.69
C LYS A 73 3.78 -2.25 12.83
N ALA A 74 3.08 -1.61 11.90
CA ALA A 74 3.59 -0.44 11.17
C ALA A 74 3.30 0.84 11.95
N ARG A 75 4.32 1.68 12.10
CA ARG A 75 4.19 3.08 12.51
C ARG A 75 4.47 3.96 11.30
N ILE A 76 3.48 4.74 10.90
CA ILE A 76 3.57 5.62 9.73
C ILE A 76 4.21 6.94 10.15
N ASN A 77 5.21 7.38 9.40
CA ASN A 77 5.94 8.62 9.65
C ASN A 77 5.43 9.74 8.76
N ALA A 78 5.24 9.47 7.47
CA ALA A 78 4.73 10.44 6.50
C ALA A 78 3.93 9.77 5.39
N VAL A 79 2.92 10.50 4.91
CA VAL A 79 2.12 10.15 3.74
C VAL A 79 2.09 11.36 2.81
N HIS A 80 2.40 11.13 1.54
CA HIS A 80 2.27 12.12 0.49
C HIS A 80 1.53 11.51 -0.69
N SER A 81 0.64 12.27 -1.30
CA SER A 81 -0.10 11.79 -2.46
C SER A 81 -0.35 12.88 -3.48
N GLN A 82 -0.45 12.48 -4.74
CA GLN A 82 -0.67 13.37 -5.87
C GLN A 82 -1.64 12.72 -6.86
N ASN A 83 -2.44 13.55 -7.51
CA ASN A 83 -3.14 13.13 -8.72
C ASN A 83 -2.11 12.68 -9.76
N SER A 84 -2.44 11.66 -10.51
CA SER A 84 -1.59 11.04 -11.52
C SER A 84 -2.38 10.81 -12.81
N HIS A 85 -1.77 10.13 -13.77
CA HIS A 85 -2.37 9.86 -15.07
C HIS A 85 -3.69 9.07 -14.95
N LYS A 86 -4.66 9.38 -15.83
CA LYS A 86 -5.99 8.73 -15.89
C LYS A 86 -6.72 8.72 -14.54
N ASP A 87 -6.76 9.87 -13.87
CA ASP A 87 -7.43 10.07 -12.59
C ASP A 87 -6.94 9.16 -11.45
N GLY A 88 -5.79 8.49 -11.64
CA GLY A 88 -5.16 7.69 -10.61
C GLY A 88 -4.48 8.56 -9.56
N ILE A 89 -4.08 7.94 -8.45
CA ILE A 89 -3.40 8.62 -7.35
C ILE A 89 -2.12 7.86 -7.05
N ILE A 90 -0.99 8.57 -7.02
CA ILE A 90 0.24 8.03 -6.44
C ILE A 90 0.25 8.35 -4.95
N VAL A 91 0.59 7.37 -4.12
CA VAL A 91 0.73 7.52 -2.66
C VAL A 91 2.13 7.05 -2.29
N LEU A 92 2.88 7.89 -1.57
CA LEU A 92 4.17 7.56 -0.99
C LEU A 92 4.05 7.55 0.53
N VAL A 93 4.51 6.48 1.13
CA VAL A 93 4.48 6.24 2.57
C VAL A 93 5.89 6.00 3.05
N THR A 94 6.24 6.61 4.17
CA THR A 94 7.42 6.22 4.95
C THR A 94 6.97 5.83 6.34
N GLY A 95 7.67 4.87 6.95
CA GLY A 95 7.35 4.40 8.27
C GLY A 95 8.42 3.49 8.85
N CYS A 96 8.10 2.85 9.97
CA CYS A 96 8.91 1.79 10.53
C CYS A 96 8.04 0.58 10.91
N LEU A 97 8.55 -0.62 10.63
CA LEU A 97 8.02 -1.87 11.18
C LEU A 97 8.80 -2.19 12.45
N VAL A 98 8.09 -2.50 13.52
CA VAL A 98 8.71 -2.96 14.78
C VAL A 98 8.42 -4.44 14.94
N LYS A 99 9.47 -5.23 15.12
CA LYS A 99 9.40 -6.65 15.43
C LYS A 99 10.49 -6.99 16.45
N ASP A 100 10.16 -7.69 17.53
CA ASP A 100 11.13 -8.14 18.54
C ASP A 100 12.05 -7.00 19.07
N ASN A 101 11.47 -5.80 19.31
CA ASN A 101 12.18 -4.56 19.68
C ASN A 101 13.18 -4.02 18.65
N VAL A 102 13.23 -4.58 17.45
CA VAL A 102 13.99 -4.05 16.32
C VAL A 102 13.06 -3.25 15.42
N ALA A 103 13.34 -1.95 15.28
CA ALA A 103 12.64 -1.08 14.35
C ALA A 103 13.39 -1.00 13.02
N LYS A 104 12.72 -1.32 11.92
CA LYS A 104 13.27 -1.20 10.56
C LYS A 104 12.46 -0.20 9.76
N ASN A 105 13.14 0.81 9.21
CA ASN A 105 12.49 1.81 8.38
C ASN A 105 12.08 1.23 7.03
N PHE A 106 11.01 1.76 6.46
CA PHE A 106 10.55 1.39 5.14
C PHE A 106 10.05 2.59 4.36
N SER A 107 10.06 2.41 3.05
CA SER A 107 9.35 3.23 2.08
C SER A 107 8.39 2.34 1.29
N GLN A 108 7.17 2.80 1.08
CA GLN A 108 6.17 2.10 0.30
C GLN A 108 5.47 3.07 -0.65
N SER A 109 5.34 2.70 -1.92
CA SER A 109 4.59 3.47 -2.90
C SER A 109 3.42 2.68 -3.43
N PHE A 110 2.28 3.35 -3.60
CA PHE A 110 1.10 2.79 -4.24
C PHE A 110 0.71 3.62 -5.44
N PHE A 111 0.17 2.94 -6.46
CA PHE A 111 -0.64 3.57 -7.49
C PHE A 111 -2.08 3.07 -7.37
N LEU A 112 -2.98 3.97 -7.00
CA LEU A 112 -4.41 3.73 -6.91
C LEU A 112 -5.04 4.06 -8.27
N ALA A 113 -5.58 3.06 -8.94
CA ALA A 113 -6.26 3.23 -10.22
C ALA A 113 -7.77 3.32 -10.01
N PRO A 114 -8.48 4.19 -10.74
CA PRO A 114 -9.93 4.35 -10.59
C PRO A 114 -10.68 3.10 -11.06
N GLN A 115 -11.82 2.82 -10.41
CA GLN A 115 -12.78 1.79 -10.79
C GLN A 115 -14.22 2.32 -10.65
N HIS A 116 -15.24 1.50 -10.98
CA HIS A 116 -16.65 1.95 -10.99
C HIS A 116 -17.08 2.65 -9.69
N SER A 117 -16.59 2.17 -8.54
CA SER A 117 -16.73 2.83 -7.24
C SER A 117 -15.40 2.84 -6.49
N GLY A 118 -14.75 3.99 -6.43
CA GLY A 118 -13.48 4.20 -5.73
C GLY A 118 -12.24 3.78 -6.54
N PHE A 119 -11.28 3.17 -5.86
CA PHE A 119 -9.97 2.81 -6.41
C PHE A 119 -9.58 1.38 -6.07
N PHE A 120 -8.75 0.77 -6.91
CA PHE A 120 -8.01 -0.45 -6.59
C PHE A 120 -6.50 -0.20 -6.57
N MET A 121 -5.76 -1.04 -5.87
CA MET A 121 -4.30 -0.98 -5.81
C MET A 121 -3.68 -1.60 -7.06
N CYS A 122 -3.31 -0.77 -8.02
CA CYS A 122 -2.70 -1.22 -9.28
C CYS A 122 -1.20 -1.52 -9.11
N ASN A 123 -0.49 -0.68 -8.34
CA ASN A 123 0.88 -0.96 -7.94
C ASN A 123 1.04 -0.82 -6.44
N ASP A 124 1.82 -1.72 -5.84
CA ASP A 124 2.25 -1.68 -4.44
C ASP A 124 3.72 -2.10 -4.39
N VAL A 125 4.60 -1.16 -4.08
CA VAL A 125 6.05 -1.40 -4.02
C VAL A 125 6.53 -1.02 -2.64
N PHE A 126 7.07 -1.99 -1.91
CA PHE A 126 7.62 -1.82 -0.58
C PHE A 126 9.10 -2.15 -0.57
N MET A 127 9.87 -1.34 0.13
CA MET A 127 11.29 -1.59 0.40
C MET A 127 11.65 -1.18 1.82
N PHE A 128 12.57 -1.93 2.43
CA PHE A 128 13.24 -1.47 3.63
C PHE A 128 14.31 -0.43 3.29
N VAL A 129 14.59 0.47 4.24
CA VAL A 129 15.63 1.50 4.18
C VAL A 129 16.70 1.22 5.22
#